data_AF-A0A841ETX1-F1
#
_entry.id   AF-A0A841ETX1-F1
#
_cell.length_a   1.000
_cell.length_b   1.000
_cell.length_c   1.000
_cell.angle_alpha   90.00
_cell.angle_beta   90.00
_cell.angle_gamma   90.00
#
_symmetry.space_group_name_H-M   'P 1'
#
loop_
_entity.id
_entity.type
_entity.pdbx_description
1 polymer ?
#
loop_
_entity_poly.entity_id
_entity_poly.type
_entity_poly.pdbx_seq_one_letter_code
_entity_poly.pdbx_strand_id
1 'polypeptide(L)'
;MRPSILKSLKPDIIVEMLEMAVAFENWNKVLETADVLYQCVMCIREDQVEDRGKGARLPSIETERPLVYYIGRSYTMQGVAYQRMGQIDQARACICRYANLECMEEMDEAEMQIVQEFKRKAEVNRYALEIEAGQVELLERYVNLLLEYREEGLAGLTVITEAAVRHGWRVDFIIQMLEEQVDGLDEDFGSSNNDHLYRYYYQRALYEQWMGRSQGAVEYILKAMRVVDGRGVERHMIRCIVVLESLREAATEEQIEQYRAILEGMK
;
A
#
# COMPACT_ATOMS: atom_id res chain seq x y z
N MET A 1 -15.73 -10.13 -19.58
CA MET A 1 -14.77 -11.05 -20.25
C MET A 1 -15.48 -12.38 -20.50
N ARG A 2 -15.12 -13.21 -21.49
CA ARG A 2 -15.80 -14.51 -21.70
C ARG A 2 -15.40 -15.51 -20.60
N PRO A 3 -16.32 -16.32 -20.03
CA PRO A 3 -16.01 -17.28 -18.97
C PRO A 3 -14.88 -18.25 -19.32
N SER A 4 -14.78 -18.66 -20.60
CA SER A 4 -13.73 -19.55 -21.10
C SER A 4 -12.32 -18.96 -20.99
N ILE A 5 -12.16 -17.64 -21.03
CA ILE A 5 -10.85 -16.97 -20.91
C ILE A 5 -10.45 -16.88 -19.44
N LEU A 6 -11.40 -16.54 -18.55
CA LEU A 6 -11.17 -16.47 -17.11
C LEU A 6 -10.71 -17.81 -16.53
N LYS A 7 -11.22 -18.92 -17.07
CA LYS A 7 -10.83 -20.29 -16.70
C LYS A 7 -9.41 -20.69 -17.12
N SER A 8 -8.76 -19.91 -17.98
CA SER A 8 -7.37 -20.17 -18.41
C SER A 8 -6.34 -19.32 -17.67
N LEU A 9 -6.80 -18.33 -16.88
CA LEU A 9 -5.94 -17.44 -16.12
C LEU A 9 -5.67 -18.03 -14.75
N LYS A 10 -4.41 -17.96 -14.31
CA LYS A 10 -4.03 -18.26 -12.93
C LYS A 10 -4.21 -17.00 -12.06
N PRO A 11 -4.93 -17.08 -10.93
CA PRO A 11 -5.07 -15.95 -9.99
C PRO A 11 -3.74 -15.31 -9.60
N ASP A 12 -2.68 -16.11 -9.45
CA ASP A 12 -1.32 -15.65 -9.13
C ASP A 12 -0.77 -14.65 -10.15
N ILE A 13 -0.90 -14.96 -11.45
CA ILE A 13 -0.48 -14.06 -12.54
C ILE A 13 -1.28 -12.76 -12.52
N ILE A 14 -2.58 -12.83 -12.18
CA ILE A 14 -3.42 -11.63 -12.08
C ILE A 14 -2.97 -10.75 -10.89
N VAL A 15 -2.50 -11.35 -9.79
CA VAL A 15 -1.91 -10.60 -8.67
C VAL A 15 -0.63 -9.88 -9.10
N GLU A 16 0.27 -10.54 -9.84
CA GLU A 16 1.47 -9.88 -10.40
C GLU A 16 1.11 -8.70 -11.32
N MET A 17 0.13 -8.89 -12.21
CA MET A 17 -0.37 -7.82 -13.09
C MET A 17 -0.93 -6.64 -12.30
N LEU A 18 -1.59 -6.93 -11.19
CA LEU A 18 -2.14 -5.92 -10.31
C LEU A 18 -1.04 -5.16 -9.57
N GLU A 19 0.01 -5.84 -9.10
CA GLU A 19 1.18 -5.21 -8.48
C GLU A 19 1.93 -4.31 -9.46
N MET A 20 2.07 -4.73 -10.71
CA MET A 20 2.59 -3.88 -11.79
C MET A 20 1.72 -2.63 -11.99
N ALA A 21 0.39 -2.77 -12.04
CA ALA A 21 -0.51 -1.62 -12.20
C ALA A 21 -0.40 -0.62 -11.03
N VAL A 22 -0.20 -1.11 -9.80
CA VAL A 22 0.06 -0.28 -8.62
C VAL A 22 1.38 0.46 -8.74
N ALA A 23 2.44 -0.23 -9.17
CA ALA A 23 3.76 0.39 -9.35
C ALA A 23 3.74 1.55 -10.37
N PHE A 24 2.87 1.49 -11.38
CA PHE A 24 2.65 2.58 -12.33
C PHE A 24 1.64 3.64 -11.85
N GLU A 25 1.10 3.51 -10.65
CA GLU A 25 -0.02 4.31 -10.11
C GLU A 25 -1.22 4.36 -11.08
N ASN A 26 -1.47 3.31 -11.86
CA ASN A 26 -2.58 3.25 -12.80
C ASN A 26 -3.83 2.70 -12.10
N TRP A 27 -4.48 3.54 -11.30
CA TRP A 27 -5.60 3.13 -10.43
C TRP A 27 -6.81 2.57 -11.19
N ASN A 28 -7.08 3.09 -12.40
CA ASN A 28 -8.11 2.50 -13.27
C ASN A 28 -7.75 1.06 -13.66
N LYS A 29 -6.47 0.81 -13.98
CA LYS A 29 -6.01 -0.55 -14.30
C LYS A 29 -6.00 -1.45 -13.07
N VAL A 30 -5.74 -0.92 -11.88
CA VAL A 30 -5.88 -1.66 -10.61
C VAL A 30 -7.33 -2.09 -10.42
N LEU A 31 -8.31 -1.20 -10.62
CA LEU A 31 -9.74 -1.55 -10.52
C LEU A 31 -10.14 -2.64 -11.52
N GLU A 32 -9.75 -2.50 -12.79
CA GLU A 32 -10.01 -3.51 -13.82
C GLU A 32 -9.39 -4.86 -13.47
N THR A 33 -8.11 -4.87 -13.09
CA THR A 33 -7.37 -6.11 -12.82
C THR A 33 -7.89 -6.77 -11.53
N ALA A 34 -8.25 -5.99 -10.51
CA ALA A 34 -8.85 -6.50 -9.29
C ALA A 34 -10.25 -7.10 -9.53
N ASP A 35 -11.06 -6.50 -10.41
CA ASP A 35 -12.33 -7.10 -10.83
C ASP A 35 -12.08 -8.41 -11.59
N VAL A 36 -11.13 -8.45 -12.52
CA VAL A 36 -10.75 -9.69 -13.22
C VAL A 36 -10.29 -10.78 -12.23
N LEU A 37 -9.52 -10.43 -11.19
CA LEU A 37 -9.12 -11.36 -10.14
C LEU A 37 -10.35 -11.93 -9.43
N TYR A 38 -11.27 -11.06 -9.00
CA TYR A 38 -12.50 -11.48 -8.33
C TYR A 38 -13.33 -12.41 -9.22
N GLN A 39 -13.59 -12.04 -10.47
CA GLN A 39 -14.36 -12.84 -11.42
C GLN A 39 -13.70 -14.20 -11.70
N CYS A 40 -12.37 -14.23 -11.86
CA CYS A 40 -11.60 -15.46 -12.05
C CYS A 40 -11.80 -16.41 -10.86
N VAL A 41 -11.65 -15.90 -9.64
CA VAL A 41 -11.79 -16.70 -8.42
C VAL A 41 -13.23 -17.19 -8.22
N MET A 42 -14.24 -16.36 -8.53
CA MET A 42 -15.64 -16.79 -8.49
C MET A 42 -15.91 -17.94 -9.47
N CYS A 43 -15.40 -17.86 -10.71
CA CYS A 43 -15.54 -18.94 -11.68
C CYS A 43 -14.87 -20.24 -11.21
N ILE A 44 -13.68 -20.18 -10.59
CA ILE A 44 -13.01 -21.37 -10.06
C ILE A 44 -13.85 -22.02 -8.95
N ARG A 45 -14.46 -21.21 -8.08
CA ARG A 45 -15.33 -21.71 -7.00
C ARG A 45 -16.59 -22.38 -7.53
N GLU A 46 -17.26 -21.75 -8.50
CA GLU A 46 -18.47 -22.32 -9.12
C GLU A 46 -18.19 -23.71 -9.71
N ASP A 47 -17.07 -23.85 -10.44
CA ASP A 47 -16.65 -25.13 -11.00
C ASP A 47 -16.37 -26.18 -9.91
N GLN A 48 -15.70 -25.81 -8.81
CA GLN A 48 -15.45 -26.72 -7.69
C GLN A 48 -16.74 -27.22 -7.01
N VAL A 49 -17.76 -26.37 -6.89
CA VAL A 49 -19.06 -26.74 -6.31
C VAL A 49 -19.83 -27.67 -7.26
N GLU A 50 -19.87 -27.35 -8.56
CA GLU A 50 -20.52 -28.20 -9.56
C GLU A 50 -19.89 -29.60 -9.65
N ASP A 51 -18.56 -29.68 -9.59
CA ASP A 51 -17.81 -30.93 -9.70
C ASP A 51 -17.98 -31.82 -8.46
N ARG A 52 -17.99 -31.22 -7.25
CA ARG A 52 -18.35 -31.92 -6.00
C ARG A 52 -19.76 -32.53 -6.08
N GLY A 53 -20.71 -31.80 -6.68
CA GLY A 53 -22.08 -32.29 -6.88
C GLY A 53 -22.21 -33.42 -7.92
N LYS A 54 -21.28 -33.52 -8.87
CA LYS A 54 -21.30 -34.51 -9.96
C LYS A 54 -20.36 -35.71 -9.72
N GLY A 55 -19.58 -35.72 -8.64
CA GLY A 55 -18.61 -36.77 -8.31
C GLY A 55 -17.43 -36.85 -9.29
N ALA A 56 -17.25 -35.84 -10.15
CA ALA A 56 -16.15 -35.74 -11.09
C ALA A 56 -14.96 -35.03 -10.43
N ARG A 57 -13.76 -35.58 -10.57
CA ARG A 57 -12.50 -34.88 -10.24
C ARG A 57 -11.89 -34.38 -11.55
N LEU A 58 -12.36 -33.25 -12.07
CA LEU A 58 -11.56 -32.53 -13.05
C LEU A 58 -10.29 -32.00 -12.38
N PRO A 59 -9.19 -31.79 -13.13
CA PRO A 59 -8.01 -31.14 -12.57
C PRO A 59 -8.41 -29.73 -12.11
N SER A 60 -8.48 -29.54 -10.80
CA SER A 60 -8.67 -28.21 -10.22
C SER A 60 -7.49 -27.33 -10.63
N ILE A 61 -7.76 -26.08 -10.99
CA ILE A 61 -6.69 -25.09 -11.16
C ILE A 61 -5.94 -25.00 -9.83
N GLU A 62 -4.70 -25.45 -9.82
CA GLU A 62 -3.82 -25.32 -8.65
C GLU A 62 -3.46 -23.84 -8.48
N THR A 63 -3.83 -23.29 -7.33
CA THR A 63 -3.50 -21.93 -6.90
C THR A 63 -2.46 -21.97 -5.79
N GLU A 64 -1.56 -20.99 -5.74
CA GLU A 64 -0.50 -20.95 -4.71
C GLU A 64 -1.04 -20.58 -3.32
N ARG A 65 -2.22 -19.95 -3.27
CA ARG A 65 -2.93 -19.56 -2.05
C ARG A 65 -4.36 -20.09 -2.07
N PRO A 66 -5.04 -20.18 -0.91
CA PRO A 66 -6.47 -20.46 -0.84
C PRO A 66 -7.30 -19.39 -1.56
N LEU A 67 -8.47 -19.76 -2.09
CA LEU A 67 -9.29 -18.85 -2.90
C LEU A 67 -9.73 -17.59 -2.12
N VAL A 68 -9.95 -17.71 -0.81
CA VAL A 68 -10.28 -16.57 0.07
C VAL A 68 -9.19 -15.48 0.05
N TYR A 69 -7.92 -15.85 -0.12
CA TYR A 69 -6.83 -14.88 -0.23
C TYR A 69 -7.03 -13.95 -1.43
N TYR A 70 -7.32 -14.50 -2.60
CA TYR A 70 -7.48 -13.70 -3.81
C TYR A 70 -8.76 -12.86 -3.77
N ILE A 71 -9.82 -13.33 -3.10
CA ILE A 71 -11.02 -12.51 -2.84
C ILE A 71 -10.64 -11.31 -1.97
N GLY A 72 -9.97 -11.54 -0.83
CA GLY A 72 -9.51 -10.46 0.03
C GLY A 72 -8.58 -9.48 -0.69
N ARG A 73 -7.64 -10.00 -1.49
CA ARG A 73 -6.72 -9.19 -2.31
C ARG A 73 -7.46 -8.34 -3.32
N SER A 74 -8.47 -8.89 -4.02
CA SER A 74 -9.27 -8.13 -4.98
C SER A 74 -9.96 -6.92 -4.35
N TYR A 75 -10.67 -7.12 -3.23
CA TYR A 75 -11.36 -6.04 -2.53
C TYR A 75 -10.39 -5.05 -1.88
N THR A 76 -9.28 -5.52 -1.30
CA THR A 76 -8.25 -4.65 -0.73
C THR A 76 -7.73 -3.67 -1.78
N MET A 77 -7.43 -4.19 -2.98
CA MET A 77 -6.86 -3.38 -4.05
C MET A 77 -7.85 -2.44 -4.71
N GLN A 78 -9.13 -2.84 -4.81
CA GLN A 78 -10.19 -1.91 -5.16
C GLN A 78 -10.29 -0.76 -4.16
N GLY A 79 -10.21 -1.08 -2.85
CA GLY A 79 -10.20 -0.07 -1.79
C GLY A 79 -9.06 0.93 -1.94
N VAL A 80 -7.83 0.43 -2.14
CA VAL A 80 -6.64 1.27 -2.39
C VAL A 80 -6.83 2.16 -3.61
N ALA A 81 -7.32 1.62 -4.73
CA ALA A 81 -7.53 2.40 -5.94
C ALA A 81 -8.58 3.51 -5.73
N TYR A 82 -9.71 3.20 -5.11
CA TYR A 82 -10.74 4.19 -4.80
C TYR A 82 -10.22 5.28 -3.85
N GLN A 83 -9.48 4.90 -2.81
CA GLN A 83 -8.84 5.84 -1.89
C GLN A 83 -7.89 6.79 -2.63
N ARG A 84 -7.00 6.26 -3.49
CA ARG A 84 -6.06 7.05 -4.30
C ARG A 84 -6.75 7.93 -5.34
N MET A 85 -7.98 7.60 -5.72
CA MET A 85 -8.83 8.41 -6.60
C MET A 85 -9.75 9.38 -5.83
N GLY A 86 -9.64 9.45 -4.50
CA GLY A 86 -10.48 10.32 -3.66
C GLY A 86 -11.93 9.85 -3.49
N GLN A 87 -12.23 8.60 -3.86
CA GLN A 87 -13.56 8.00 -3.77
C GLN A 87 -13.75 7.30 -2.41
N ILE A 88 -13.91 8.10 -1.36
CA ILE A 88 -13.88 7.64 0.04
C ILE A 88 -14.97 6.59 0.35
N ASP A 89 -16.21 6.81 -0.09
CA ASP A 89 -17.31 5.88 0.21
C ASP A 89 -17.12 4.52 -0.47
N GLN A 90 -16.64 4.51 -1.72
CA GLN A 90 -16.29 3.27 -2.43
C GLN A 90 -15.11 2.55 -1.74
N ALA A 91 -14.10 3.29 -1.30
CA ALA A 91 -12.99 2.72 -0.53
C ALA A 91 -13.50 2.07 0.76
N ARG A 92 -14.35 2.76 1.52
CA ARG A 92 -14.96 2.24 2.75
C ARG A 92 -15.80 0.99 2.49
N ALA A 93 -16.58 0.97 1.41
CA ALA A 93 -17.36 -0.19 1.03
C ALA A 93 -16.48 -1.41 0.70
N CYS A 94 -15.35 -1.21 0.02
CA CYS A 94 -14.36 -2.27 -0.22
C CYS A 94 -13.77 -2.79 1.11
N ILE A 95 -13.41 -1.90 2.03
CA ILE A 95 -12.92 -2.26 3.38
C ILE A 95 -13.92 -3.14 4.12
N CYS A 96 -15.20 -2.76 4.12
CA CYS A 96 -16.25 -3.57 4.73
C CYS A 96 -16.38 -4.97 4.10
N ARG A 97 -16.10 -5.14 2.80
CA ARG A 97 -16.19 -6.44 2.13
C ARG A 97 -15.07 -7.39 2.57
N TYR A 98 -13.82 -6.94 2.57
CA TYR A 98 -12.73 -7.82 2.99
C TYR A 98 -12.57 -7.93 4.52
N ALA A 99 -13.23 -7.07 5.30
CA ALA A 99 -13.39 -7.28 6.75
C ALA A 99 -14.28 -8.48 7.08
N ASN A 100 -15.18 -8.88 6.16
CA ASN A 100 -16.22 -9.88 6.37
C ASN A 100 -16.13 -10.99 5.33
N LEU A 101 -14.95 -11.62 5.21
CA LEU A 101 -14.73 -12.75 4.29
C LEU A 101 -15.27 -14.09 4.82
N GLU A 102 -15.76 -14.13 6.07
CA GLU A 102 -16.33 -15.31 6.75
C GLU A 102 -17.62 -15.85 6.10
N CYS A 103 -18.05 -15.30 4.96
CA CYS A 103 -19.23 -15.74 4.21
C CYS A 103 -19.06 -17.07 3.46
N MET A 104 -17.97 -17.81 3.69
CA MET A 104 -17.67 -19.07 3.00
C MET A 104 -18.05 -20.26 3.90
N GLU A 105 -18.89 -21.16 3.39
CA GLU A 105 -19.21 -22.42 4.07
C GLU A 105 -17.98 -23.35 4.05
N GLU A 106 -17.69 -24.00 5.18
CA GLU A 106 -16.61 -24.99 5.36
C GLU A 106 -15.18 -24.44 5.14
N MET A 107 -14.76 -23.46 5.96
CA MET A 107 -13.37 -22.97 5.96
C MET A 107 -12.46 -23.87 6.78
N ASP A 108 -11.27 -24.17 6.25
CA ASP A 108 -10.22 -24.82 7.03
C ASP A 108 -9.46 -23.82 7.94
N GLU A 109 -8.57 -24.34 8.79
CA GLU A 109 -7.81 -23.52 9.73
C GLU A 109 -6.89 -22.49 9.02
N ALA A 110 -6.31 -22.85 7.87
CA ALA A 110 -5.45 -21.96 7.09
C ALA A 110 -6.26 -20.83 6.43
N GLU A 111 -7.44 -21.13 5.92
CA GLU A 111 -8.38 -20.14 5.39
C GLU A 111 -8.88 -19.20 6.48
N MET A 112 -9.18 -19.71 7.68
CA MET A 112 -9.57 -18.88 8.82
C MET A 112 -8.45 -17.93 9.27
N GLN A 113 -7.19 -18.37 9.23
CA GLN A 113 -6.05 -17.48 9.51
C GLN A 113 -5.96 -16.33 8.50
N ILE A 114 -6.16 -16.61 7.21
CA ILE A 114 -6.19 -15.58 6.16
C ILE A 114 -7.32 -14.57 6.40
N VAL A 115 -8.50 -15.04 6.80
CA VAL A 115 -9.63 -14.15 7.11
C VAL A 115 -9.31 -13.24 8.29
N GLN A 116 -8.71 -13.75 9.36
CA GLN A 116 -8.31 -12.91 10.50
C GLN A 116 -7.24 -11.88 10.09
N GLU A 117 -6.31 -12.24 9.21
CA GLU A 117 -5.33 -11.30 8.66
C GLU A 117 -6.01 -10.16 7.88
N PHE A 118 -6.97 -10.47 7.01
CA PHE A 118 -7.73 -9.46 6.26
C PHE A 118 -8.60 -8.59 7.17
N LYS A 119 -9.18 -9.16 8.22
CA LYS A 119 -9.97 -8.42 9.21
C LYS A 119 -9.12 -7.39 9.94
N ARG A 120 -7.92 -7.79 10.36
CA ARG A 120 -6.93 -6.89 10.95
C ARG A 120 -6.49 -5.78 9.99
N LYS A 121 -6.14 -6.13 8.75
CA LYS A 121 -5.82 -5.14 7.71
C LYS A 121 -6.97 -4.18 7.43
N ALA A 122 -8.21 -4.67 7.49
CA ALA A 122 -9.39 -3.85 7.28
C ALA A 122 -9.56 -2.81 8.39
N GLU A 123 -9.26 -3.18 9.62
CA GLU A 123 -9.28 -2.24 10.74
C GLU A 123 -8.25 -1.12 10.54
N VAL A 124 -6.99 -1.48 10.28
CA VAL A 124 -5.91 -0.50 10.05
C VAL A 124 -6.26 0.43 8.87
N ASN A 125 -6.65 -0.14 7.73
CA ASN A 125 -6.99 0.63 6.54
C ASN A 125 -8.24 1.51 6.73
N ARG A 126 -9.22 1.08 7.55
CA ARG A 126 -10.37 1.92 7.88
C ARG A 126 -9.90 3.16 8.63
N TYR A 127 -9.07 3.02 9.65
CA TYR A 127 -8.53 4.18 10.35
C TYR A 127 -7.70 5.06 9.43
N ALA A 128 -6.82 4.47 8.60
CA ALA A 128 -6.05 5.22 7.61
C ALA A 128 -6.92 6.11 6.73
N LEU A 129 -8.02 5.56 6.20
CA LEU A 129 -8.97 6.29 5.35
C LEU A 129 -9.63 7.47 6.09
N GLU A 130 -10.04 7.29 7.34
CA GLU A 130 -10.65 8.38 8.12
C GLU A 130 -9.62 9.45 8.52
N ILE A 131 -8.37 9.06 8.79
CA ILE A 131 -7.27 10.00 9.06
C ILE A 131 -6.98 10.85 7.81
N GLU A 132 -6.90 10.25 6.63
CA GLU A 132 -6.73 11.00 5.37
C GLU A 132 -7.91 11.96 5.12
N ALA A 133 -9.12 11.58 5.54
CA ALA A 133 -10.33 12.40 5.45
C ALA A 133 -10.42 13.51 6.51
N GLY A 134 -9.47 13.59 7.44
CA GLY A 134 -9.37 14.69 8.42
C GLY A 134 -9.98 14.41 9.79
N GLN A 135 -10.30 13.16 10.11
CA GLN A 135 -10.86 12.77 11.42
C GLN A 135 -9.77 12.65 12.49
N VAL A 136 -9.22 13.79 12.93
CA VAL A 136 -8.08 13.86 13.86
C VAL A 136 -8.36 13.18 15.21
N GLU A 137 -9.63 13.10 15.61
CA GLU A 137 -10.08 12.46 16.85
C GLU A 137 -9.78 10.95 16.87
N LEU A 138 -9.58 10.34 15.70
CA LEU A 138 -9.23 8.93 15.55
C LEU A 138 -7.72 8.68 15.56
N LEU A 139 -6.89 9.73 15.54
CA LEU A 139 -5.44 9.63 15.36
C LEU A 139 -4.78 8.81 16.48
N GLU A 140 -5.16 9.05 17.73
CA GLU A 140 -4.61 8.29 18.88
C GLU A 140 -4.88 6.78 18.74
N ARG A 141 -6.11 6.41 18.35
CA ARG A 141 -6.47 5.01 18.14
C ARG A 141 -5.70 4.40 16.97
N TYR A 142 -5.52 5.17 15.89
CA TYR A 142 -4.76 4.72 14.75
C TYR A 142 -3.29 4.47 15.11
N VAL A 143 -2.68 5.39 15.85
CA VAL A 143 -1.31 5.25 16.35
C VAL A 143 -1.16 4.01 17.23
N ASN A 144 -2.11 3.74 18.13
CA ASN A 144 -2.08 2.53 18.95
C ASN A 144 -2.13 1.24 18.11
N LEU A 145 -2.92 1.22 17.03
CA LEU A 145 -2.94 0.08 16.10
C LEU A 145 -1.62 -0.10 15.36
N LEU A 146 -0.97 1.00 14.96
CA LEU A 146 0.35 0.93 14.31
C LEU A 146 1.42 0.41 15.28
N LEU A 147 1.32 0.78 16.57
CA LEU A 147 2.19 0.26 17.61
C LEU A 147 1.98 -1.25 17.83
N GLU A 148 0.75 -1.74 17.68
CA GLU A 148 0.40 -3.17 17.78
C GLU A 148 0.86 -3.96 16.54
N TYR A 149 0.64 -3.42 15.33
CA TYR A 149 0.92 -4.06 14.05
C TYR A 149 2.09 -3.39 13.33
N ARG A 150 3.30 -3.74 13.77
CA ARG A 150 4.55 -3.10 13.33
C ARG A 150 4.76 -3.11 11.82
N GLU A 151 4.29 -4.15 11.13
CA GLU A 151 4.37 -4.26 9.68
C GLU A 151 3.60 -3.16 8.93
N GLU A 152 2.61 -2.52 9.59
CA GLU A 152 1.83 -1.41 9.04
C GLU A 152 2.47 -0.05 9.35
N GLY A 153 3.54 0.00 10.16
CA GLY A 153 4.12 1.24 10.69
C GLY A 153 4.55 2.24 9.62
N LEU A 154 5.27 1.80 8.58
CA LEU A 154 5.71 2.68 7.47
C LEU A 154 4.54 3.23 6.64
N ALA A 155 3.55 2.38 6.35
CA ALA A 155 2.34 2.81 5.64
C ALA A 155 1.53 3.81 6.49
N GLY A 156 1.42 3.53 7.80
CA GLY A 156 0.75 4.41 8.75
C GLY A 156 1.44 5.77 8.92
N LEU A 157 2.76 5.78 9.01
CA LEU A 157 3.56 7.02 9.04
C LEU A 157 3.35 7.87 7.80
N THR A 158 3.28 7.25 6.62
CA THR A 158 2.97 7.94 5.35
C THR A 158 1.59 8.59 5.42
N VAL A 159 0.58 7.87 5.90
CA VAL A 159 -0.80 8.39 6.07
C VAL A 159 -0.84 9.57 7.04
N ILE A 160 -0.18 9.45 8.19
CA ILE A 160 -0.17 10.48 9.23
C ILE A 160 0.52 11.75 8.72
N THR A 161 1.69 11.63 8.09
CA THR A 161 2.44 12.79 7.56
C THR A 161 1.69 13.49 6.43
N GLU A 162 1.11 12.73 5.50
CA GLU A 162 0.30 13.28 4.39
C GLU A 162 -0.94 14.01 4.92
N ALA A 163 -1.68 13.39 5.84
CA ALA A 163 -2.87 14.00 6.46
C ALA A 163 -2.50 15.24 7.30
N ALA A 164 -1.36 15.21 8.00
CA ALA A 164 -0.88 16.32 8.80
C ALA A 164 -0.57 17.56 7.95
N VAL A 165 0.09 17.40 6.80
CA VAL A 165 0.30 18.51 5.85
C VAL A 165 -1.03 19.01 5.29
N ARG A 166 -1.93 18.10 4.89
CA ARG A 166 -3.22 18.44 4.27
C ARG A 166 -4.14 19.22 5.20
N HIS A 167 -4.22 18.80 6.47
CA HIS A 167 -5.17 19.31 7.45
C HIS A 167 -4.53 20.23 8.50
N GLY A 168 -3.22 20.44 8.43
CA GLY A 168 -2.47 21.36 9.29
C GLY A 168 -2.23 20.84 10.71
N TRP A 169 -1.98 19.54 10.88
CA TRP A 169 -1.74 18.93 12.19
C TRP A 169 -0.26 18.91 12.55
N ARG A 170 0.07 19.19 13.80
CA ARG A 170 1.43 19.02 14.35
C ARG A 170 1.54 17.66 15.01
N VAL A 171 2.31 16.77 14.41
CA VAL A 171 2.40 15.35 14.76
C VAL A 171 3.84 14.90 15.06
N ASP A 172 4.74 15.84 15.36
CA ASP A 172 6.17 15.58 15.61
C ASP A 172 6.42 14.46 16.62
N PHE A 173 5.72 14.50 17.75
CA PHE A 173 5.83 13.47 18.79
C PHE A 173 5.36 12.10 18.31
N ILE A 174 4.30 12.05 17.51
CA ILE A 174 3.76 10.80 16.96
C ILE A 174 4.75 10.21 15.95
N ILE A 175 5.31 11.05 15.08
CA ILE A 175 6.30 10.62 14.10
C ILE A 175 7.52 10.05 14.81
N GLN A 176 8.09 10.78 15.78
CA GLN A 176 9.25 10.31 16.53
C GLN A 176 8.98 8.94 17.19
N MET A 177 7.85 8.80 17.87
CA MET A 177 7.49 7.56 18.56
C MET A 177 7.36 6.36 17.60
N LEU A 178 6.79 6.58 16.41
CA LEU A 178 6.64 5.52 15.41
C LEU A 178 7.96 5.25 14.66
N GLU A 179 8.79 6.26 14.39
CA GLU A 179 10.13 6.10 13.81
C GLU A 179 11.00 5.23 14.71
N GLU A 180 11.00 5.46 16.04
CA GLU A 180 11.74 4.62 17.01
C GLU A 180 11.33 3.14 16.98
N GLN A 181 10.09 2.84 16.57
CA GLN A 181 9.61 1.47 16.40
C GLN A 181 10.01 0.86 15.05
N VAL A 182 10.06 1.68 14.00
CA VAL A 182 10.38 1.26 12.62
C VAL A 182 11.89 1.14 12.38
N ASP A 183 12.72 1.98 13.00
CA ASP A 183 14.19 1.92 12.90
C ASP A 183 14.76 0.58 13.41
N GLY A 184 14.00 -0.16 14.22
CA GLY A 184 14.32 -1.54 14.61
C GLY A 184 14.03 -2.61 13.56
N LEU A 185 13.52 -2.23 12.38
CA LEU A 185 13.08 -3.14 11.31
C LEU A 185 14.00 -3.12 10.06
N ASP A 186 14.98 -2.21 9.98
CA ASP A 186 15.83 -2.03 8.79
C ASP A 186 16.65 -3.28 8.39
N GLU A 187 16.82 -4.26 9.29
CA GLU A 187 17.55 -5.50 9.00
C GLU A 187 16.71 -6.60 8.32
N ASP A 188 15.38 -6.57 8.39
CA ASP A 188 14.52 -7.72 8.03
C ASP A 188 13.72 -7.55 6.72
N PHE A 189 13.59 -6.32 6.20
CA PHE A 189 12.66 -6.01 5.10
C PHE A 189 13.42 -5.70 3.81
N GLY A 190 13.84 -6.77 3.12
CA GLY A 190 14.40 -6.70 1.77
C GLY A 190 13.50 -6.00 0.73
N SER A 191 13.98 -5.99 -0.52
CA SER A 191 13.65 -5.08 -1.63
C SER A 191 12.18 -4.76 -2.01
N SER A 192 11.16 -5.35 -1.37
CA SER A 192 9.75 -4.91 -1.49
C SER A 192 9.46 -3.61 -0.71
N ASN A 193 10.33 -3.21 0.22
CA ASN A 193 10.09 -2.06 1.08
C ASN A 193 10.46 -0.70 0.46
N ASN A 194 11.12 -0.69 -0.71
CA ASN A 194 11.64 0.55 -1.29
C ASN A 194 10.53 1.55 -1.66
N ASP A 195 9.35 1.11 -2.12
CA ASP A 195 8.25 2.03 -2.45
C ASP A 195 7.61 2.63 -1.18
N HIS A 196 7.37 1.81 -0.14
CA HIS A 196 6.85 2.31 1.14
C HIS A 196 7.84 3.28 1.81
N LEU A 197 9.12 2.93 1.80
CA LEU A 197 10.18 3.77 2.35
C LEU A 197 10.36 5.08 1.56
N TYR A 198 10.33 5.01 0.23
CA TYR A 198 10.30 6.20 -0.63
C TYR A 198 9.12 7.11 -0.29
N ARG A 199 7.90 6.55 -0.24
CA ARG A 199 6.67 7.32 0.04
C ARG A 199 6.74 7.96 1.41
N TYR A 200 7.23 7.23 2.40
CA TYR A 200 7.42 7.78 3.75
C TYR A 200 8.39 8.96 3.73
N TYR A 201 9.62 8.78 3.23
CA TYR A 201 10.61 9.86 3.19
C TYR A 201 10.13 11.07 2.39
N TYR A 202 9.43 10.83 1.28
CA TYR A 202 8.84 11.90 0.48
C TYR A 202 7.79 12.70 1.28
N GLN A 203 6.83 12.03 1.93
CA GLN A 203 5.80 12.70 2.74
C GLN A 203 6.39 13.37 3.99
N ARG A 204 7.39 12.73 4.61
CA ARG A 204 8.13 13.29 5.74
C ARG A 204 8.83 14.59 5.36
N ALA A 205 9.45 14.65 4.17
CA ALA A 205 10.03 15.89 3.67
C ALA A 205 9.01 17.00 3.45
N LEU A 206 7.83 16.68 2.89
CA LEU A 206 6.74 17.65 2.72
C LEU A 206 6.24 18.17 4.08
N TYR A 207 6.18 17.31 5.10
CA TYR A 207 5.85 17.70 6.46
C TYR A 207 6.90 18.65 7.06
N GLU A 208 8.18 18.34 6.91
CA GLU A 208 9.27 19.22 7.35
C GLU A 208 9.25 20.58 6.65
N GLN A 209 8.97 20.60 5.34
CA GLN A 209 8.82 21.83 4.57
C GLN A 209 7.63 22.65 5.07
N TRP A 210 6.48 22.01 5.30
CA TRP A 210 5.29 22.65 5.85
C TRP A 210 5.53 23.24 7.25
N MET A 211 6.34 22.58 8.08
CA MET A 211 6.76 23.07 9.39
C MET A 211 7.83 24.17 9.34
N GLY A 212 8.32 24.54 8.15
CA GLY A 212 9.35 25.57 7.95
C GLY A 212 10.77 25.08 8.25
N ARG A 213 10.98 23.77 8.33
CA ARG A 213 12.28 23.14 8.63
C ARG A 213 12.97 22.71 7.34
N SER A 214 13.36 23.69 6.52
CA SER A 214 13.85 23.46 5.15
C SER A 214 15.04 22.50 5.06
N GLN A 215 16.01 22.58 5.98
CA GLN A 215 17.16 21.66 5.98
C GLN A 215 16.74 20.21 6.26
N GLY A 216 15.79 19.99 7.17
CA GLY A 216 15.22 18.68 7.45
C GLY A 216 14.44 18.14 6.25
N ALA A 217 13.70 19.01 5.56
CA ALA A 217 13.01 18.63 4.33
C ALA A 217 13.97 18.16 3.24
N VAL A 218 15.08 18.88 3.03
CA VAL A 218 16.12 18.48 2.07
C VAL A 218 16.73 17.13 2.45
N GLU A 219 17.03 16.91 3.72
CA GLU A 219 17.59 15.63 4.21
C GLU A 219 16.67 14.44 3.87
N TYR A 220 15.37 14.57 4.15
CA TYR A 220 14.42 13.50 3.83
C TYR A 220 14.19 13.32 2.32
N ILE A 221 14.24 14.37 1.51
CA ILE A 221 14.21 14.20 0.04
C ILE A 221 15.43 13.45 -0.46
N LEU A 222 16.63 13.75 0.06
CA LEU A 222 17.85 13.02 -0.30
C LEU A 222 17.74 11.53 0.08
N LYS A 223 17.18 11.22 1.26
CA LYS A 223 16.85 9.83 1.64
C LYS A 223 15.88 9.18 0.63
N ALA A 224 14.81 9.87 0.25
CA ALA A 224 13.86 9.38 -0.74
C ALA A 224 14.53 9.09 -2.11
N MET A 225 15.43 9.96 -2.56
CA MET A 225 16.17 9.77 -3.83
C MET A 225 17.07 8.52 -3.80
N ARG A 226 17.81 8.29 -2.71
CA ARG A 226 18.69 7.12 -2.56
C ARG A 226 17.94 5.79 -2.64
N VAL A 227 16.69 5.75 -2.14
CA VAL A 227 15.85 4.55 -2.19
C VAL A 227 15.40 4.22 -3.62
N VAL A 228 15.16 5.25 -4.45
CA VAL A 228 14.70 5.12 -5.85
C VAL A 228 15.83 4.74 -6.81
N ASP A 229 17.06 5.14 -6.51
CA ASP A 229 18.27 4.96 -7.34
C ASP A 229 18.57 3.49 -7.69
N GLY A 230 18.00 2.53 -6.96
CA GLY A 230 18.18 1.11 -7.22
C GLY A 230 17.30 0.49 -8.32
N ARG A 231 16.13 1.06 -8.68
CA ARG A 231 15.09 0.31 -9.45
C ARG A 231 14.15 1.12 -10.38
N GLY A 232 14.49 2.34 -10.79
CA GLY A 232 13.92 2.94 -12.01
C GLY A 232 12.41 3.22 -11.98
N VAL A 233 11.98 4.18 -11.15
CA VAL A 233 10.69 4.87 -11.35
C VAL A 233 10.98 6.34 -11.61
N GLU A 234 11.16 6.70 -12.89
CA GLU A 234 11.48 8.07 -13.34
C GLU A 234 10.56 9.12 -12.68
N ARG A 235 9.27 8.79 -12.49
CA ARG A 235 8.30 9.67 -11.84
C ARG A 235 8.66 10.01 -10.39
N HIS A 236 9.09 9.02 -9.60
CA HIS A 236 9.46 9.23 -8.21
C HIS A 236 10.69 10.12 -8.09
N MET A 237 11.67 9.89 -8.98
CA MET A 237 12.85 10.71 -9.05
C MET A 237 12.53 12.16 -9.45
N ILE A 238 11.70 12.35 -10.49
CA ILE A 238 11.25 13.68 -10.91
C ILE A 238 10.54 14.42 -9.77
N ARG A 239 9.66 13.75 -9.01
CA ARG A 239 9.00 14.34 -7.83
C ARG A 239 10.01 14.81 -6.79
N CYS A 240 11.05 14.02 -6.49
CA CYS A 240 12.10 14.43 -5.56
C CYS A 240 12.90 15.63 -6.08
N ILE A 241 13.31 15.61 -7.36
CA ILE A 241 14.03 16.71 -7.99
C ILE A 241 13.24 18.01 -7.87
N VAL A 242 11.93 17.99 -8.18
CA VAL A 242 11.07 19.17 -8.08
C VAL A 242 11.05 19.75 -6.66
N VAL A 243 10.88 18.90 -5.64
CA VAL A 243 10.86 19.36 -4.25
C VAL A 243 12.23 19.89 -3.82
N LEU A 244 13.32 19.20 -4.17
CA LEU A 244 14.67 19.62 -3.81
C LEU A 244 15.03 20.95 -4.48
N GLU A 245 14.73 21.13 -5.76
CA GLU A 245 14.96 22.39 -6.46
C GLU A 245 14.16 23.54 -5.82
N SER A 246 12.96 23.29 -5.30
CA SER A 246 12.18 24.29 -4.55
C SER A 246 12.80 24.68 -3.21
N LEU A 247 13.66 23.82 -2.64
CA LEU A 247 14.34 24.01 -1.36
C LEU A 247 15.81 24.42 -1.50
N ARG A 248 16.30 24.55 -2.75
CA ARG A 248 17.72 24.67 -3.07
C ARG A 248 18.42 25.83 -2.37
N GLU A 249 17.76 26.97 -2.25
CA GLU A 249 18.33 28.16 -1.59
C GLU A 249 18.51 27.98 -0.08
N ALA A 250 17.75 27.07 0.54
CA ALA A 250 17.82 26.77 1.97
C ALA A 250 18.69 25.55 2.29
N ALA A 251 19.14 24.82 1.28
CA ALA A 251 19.99 23.64 1.42
C ALA A 251 21.43 24.03 1.79
N THR A 252 22.11 23.17 2.56
CA THR A 252 23.53 23.34 2.85
C THR A 252 24.40 22.97 1.64
N GLU A 253 25.65 23.44 1.60
CA GLU A 253 26.59 23.07 0.54
C GLU A 253 26.77 21.53 0.46
N GLU A 254 26.85 20.88 1.62
CA GLU A 254 26.94 19.41 1.73
C GLU A 254 25.71 18.72 1.14
N GLN A 255 24.50 19.19 1.43
CA GLN A 255 23.27 18.63 0.88
C GLN A 255 23.21 18.78 -0.65
N ILE A 256 23.69 19.91 -1.18
CA ILE A 256 23.79 20.12 -2.63
C ILE A 256 24.86 19.21 -3.26
N GLU A 257 25.96 18.95 -2.57
CA GLU A 257 26.98 17.99 -3.04
C GLU A 257 26.42 16.56 -3.08
N GLN A 258 25.71 16.13 -2.03
CA GLN A 258 25.03 14.84 -2.00
C GLN A 258 24.00 14.71 -3.14
N TYR A 259 23.21 15.76 -3.38
CA TYR A 259 22.26 15.79 -4.49
C TYR A 259 22.95 15.62 -5.85
N ARG A 260 24.06 16.33 -6.08
CA ARG A 260 24.84 16.21 -7.33
C ARG A 260 25.40 14.81 -7.51
N ALA A 261 25.94 14.21 -6.46
CA ALA A 261 26.47 12.84 -6.51
C ALA A 261 25.38 11.83 -6.91
N ILE A 262 24.17 11.98 -6.37
CA ILE A 262 23.02 11.14 -6.74
C ILE A 262 22.67 11.34 -8.23
N LEU A 263 22.59 12.58 -8.72
CA LEU A 263 22.31 12.86 -10.14
C LEU A 263 23.40 12.36 -11.10
N GLU A 264 24.66 12.38 -10.67
CA GLU A 264 25.78 11.85 -11.45
C GLU A 264 25.74 10.32 -11.55
N GLY A 265 25.29 9.63 -10.50
CA GLY A 265 25.08 8.18 -10.50
C GLY A 265 24.00 7.68 -11.46
N MET A 266 23.10 8.57 -11.91
CA MET A 266 22.04 8.25 -12.88
C MET A 266 22.47 8.31 -14.35
N LYS A 267 23.66 8.83 -14.65
CA LYS A 267 24.19 8.96 -16.02
C LYS A 267 24.82 7.67 -16.51
#